data_AF-A0A661LGJ6-F1
#
_entry.id   AF-A0A661LGJ6-F1
#
_cell.length_a   1.000
_cell.length_b   1.000
_cell.length_c   1.000
_cell.angle_alpha   90.00
_cell.angle_beta   90.00
_cell.angle_gamma   90.00
#
_symmetry.space_group_name_H-M   'P 1'
#
loop_
_entity.id
_entity.type
_entity.pdbx_description
1 polymer ?
#
loop_
_entity_poly.entity_id
_entity_poly.type
_entity_poly.pdbx_seq_one_letter_code
_entity_poly.pdbx_strand_id
1 'polypeptide(L)'
;GLGLSERCDAWVVVVSEEKGSVSLMHGGQNAPIADHVQLGRLLRQATVTSKGSGQGIGEKLVSALRQRFRLKLAALAFVSIFWLLLAGQQNFEVSLKVPLELKNVPTELKLLDPTNPELRITLRGLRKDASTLNPGNVRAQLDLTLAKWGRRTFRITRDQIILPTDRISIVKIKPSVLKFKFKELRSSPAKGKTGR
;
A
#
# COMPACT_ATOMS: atom_id res chain seq x y z
N GLY A 1 -8.15 -62.29 8.33
CA GLY A 1 -9.15 -61.23 8.55
C GLY A 1 -8.89 -60.46 9.84
N LEU A 2 -8.87 -61.14 10.98
CA LEU A 2 -8.91 -60.54 12.31
C LEU A 2 -7.78 -59.54 12.62
N GLY A 3 -6.53 -59.87 12.27
CA GLY A 3 -5.39 -58.97 12.49
C GLY A 3 -5.39 -57.70 11.63
N LEU A 4 -6.16 -57.68 10.53
CA LEU A 4 -6.30 -56.50 9.66
C LEU A 4 -7.39 -55.54 10.18
N SER A 5 -8.49 -56.06 10.75
CA SER A 5 -9.56 -55.24 11.31
C SER A 5 -9.26 -54.65 12.70
N GLU A 6 -8.18 -55.09 13.34
CA GLU A 6 -7.72 -54.57 14.64
C GLU A 6 -6.78 -53.36 14.51
N ARG A 7 -5.98 -53.32 13.43
CA ARG A 7 -5.03 -52.22 13.18
C ARG A 7 -5.57 -51.11 12.28
N CYS A 8 -6.69 -51.36 11.61
CA CYS A 8 -7.33 -50.42 10.71
C CYS A 8 -8.83 -50.34 11.03
N ASP A 9 -9.39 -49.12 10.97
CA ASP A 9 -10.83 -48.87 11.16
C ASP A 9 -11.61 -49.30 9.90
N ALA A 10 -11.59 -50.61 9.65
CA ALA A 10 -12.04 -51.24 8.42
C ALA A 10 -12.96 -52.42 8.72
N TRP A 11 -13.88 -52.67 7.79
CA TRP A 11 -14.80 -53.81 7.84
C TRP A 11 -14.25 -54.88 6.90
N VAL A 12 -13.93 -56.06 7.45
CA VAL A 12 -13.34 -57.16 6.69
C VAL A 12 -14.33 -58.32 6.62
N VAL A 13 -14.78 -58.66 5.41
CA VAL A 13 -15.64 -59.81 5.14
C VAL A 13 -14.75 -60.97 4.71
N VAL A 14 -14.90 -62.13 5.36
CA VAL A 14 -14.21 -63.36 4.99
C VAL A 14 -15.25 -64.40 4.60
N VAL A 15 -15.13 -64.92 3.37
CA VAL A 15 -16.02 -65.96 2.83
C VAL A 15 -15.23 -67.26 2.76
N SER A 16 -15.73 -68.30 3.45
CA SER A 16 -15.14 -69.63 3.40
C SER A 16 -15.96 -70.49 2.44
N GLU A 17 -15.39 -70.73 1.25
CA GLU A 17 -16.03 -71.48 0.16
C GLU A 17 -16.23 -72.96 0.53
N GLU A 18 -15.26 -73.60 1.19
CA GLU A 18 -15.36 -75.01 1.60
C GLU A 18 -16.41 -75.27 2.69
N LYS A 19 -16.69 -74.29 3.55
CA LYS A 19 -17.65 -74.43 4.66
C LYS A 19 -18.97 -73.68 4.43
N GLY A 20 -19.13 -73.03 3.27
CA GLY A 20 -20.32 -72.26 2.92
C GLY A 20 -20.67 -71.14 3.90
N SER A 21 -19.69 -70.55 4.62
CA SER A 21 -19.95 -69.60 5.70
C SER A 21 -19.32 -68.22 5.43
N VAL A 22 -20.01 -67.16 5.85
CA VAL A 22 -19.53 -65.78 5.77
C VAL A 22 -19.33 -65.25 7.18
N SER A 23 -18.17 -64.66 7.45
CA SER A 23 -17.86 -64.04 8.74
C SER A 23 -17.46 -62.58 8.56
N LEU A 24 -17.95 -61.72 9.44
CA LEU A 24 -17.63 -60.30 9.42
C LEU A 24 -16.77 -59.95 10.62
N MET A 25 -15.68 -59.22 10.36
CA MET A 25 -14.70 -58.82 11.35
C MET A 25 -14.54 -57.31 11.37
N HIS A 26 -14.71 -56.68 12.53
CA HIS A 26 -14.49 -55.24 12.78
C HIS A 26 -13.97 -55.03 14.21
N GLY A 27 -12.92 -54.22 14.38
CA GLY A 27 -12.36 -53.88 15.70
C GLY A 27 -11.88 -55.09 16.52
N GLY A 28 -11.35 -56.14 15.86
CA GLY A 28 -10.84 -57.35 16.52
C GLY A 28 -11.91 -58.37 16.98
N GLN A 29 -13.20 -58.14 16.74
CA GLN A 29 -14.28 -59.09 17.05
C GLN A 29 -14.71 -59.89 15.82
N ASN A 30 -15.05 -61.17 16.02
CA ASN A 30 -15.53 -62.09 14.98
C ASN A 30 -17.00 -62.44 15.21
N ALA A 31 -17.88 -62.03 14.30
CA ALA A 31 -19.28 -62.46 14.29
C ALA A 31 -19.50 -63.44 13.12
N PRO A 32 -19.75 -64.74 13.38
CA PRO A 32 -20.12 -65.70 12.35
C PRO A 32 -21.54 -65.40 11.86
N ILE A 33 -21.73 -65.22 10.55
CA ILE A 33 -23.02 -64.89 9.96
C ILE A 33 -23.59 -66.15 9.32
N ALA A 34 -24.53 -66.77 10.03
CA ALA A 34 -25.17 -68.03 9.60
C ALA A 34 -26.36 -67.82 8.65
N ASP A 35 -26.84 -66.59 8.46
CA ASP A 35 -28.07 -66.29 7.72
C ASP A 35 -27.88 -65.13 6.74
N HIS A 36 -28.25 -65.34 5.47
CA HIS A 36 -28.16 -64.36 4.39
C HIS A 36 -28.96 -63.08 4.71
N VAL A 37 -30.02 -63.18 5.51
CA VAL A 37 -30.86 -62.04 5.93
C VAL A 37 -30.16 -61.18 7.00
N GLN A 38 -29.30 -61.78 7.83
CA GLN A 38 -28.54 -61.06 8.85
C GLN A 38 -27.35 -60.29 8.25
N LEU A 39 -26.69 -60.84 7.22
CA LEU A 39 -25.60 -60.16 6.50
C LEU A 39 -26.06 -58.84 5.88
N GLY A 40 -27.23 -58.85 5.22
CA GLY A 40 -27.80 -57.64 4.60
C GLY A 40 -28.17 -56.55 5.61
N ARG A 41 -28.63 -56.95 6.81
CA ARG A 41 -28.91 -56.01 7.92
C ARG A 41 -27.63 -55.43 8.50
N LEU A 42 -26.63 -56.26 8.77
CA LEU A 42 -25.34 -55.81 9.31
C LEU A 42 -24.60 -54.90 8.33
N LEU A 43 -24.61 -55.20 7.02
CA LEU A 43 -24.01 -54.34 6.00
C LEU A 43 -24.71 -52.98 5.89
N ARG A 44 -26.04 -52.93 5.99
CA ARG A 44 -26.78 -51.65 6.02
C ARG A 44 -26.47 -50.83 7.28
N GLN A 45 -26.35 -51.47 8.44
CA GLN A 45 -26.01 -50.78 9.68
C GLN A 45 -24.55 -50.27 9.70
N ALA A 46 -23.65 -51.04 9.09
CA ALA A 46 -22.25 -50.69 8.88
C ALA A 46 -22.05 -49.50 7.94
N THR A 47 -22.80 -49.47 6.84
CA THR A 47 -22.66 -48.41 5.83
C THR A 47 -23.34 -47.10 6.24
N VAL A 48 -24.28 -47.13 7.19
CA VAL A 48 -24.95 -45.92 7.70
C VAL A 48 -24.13 -45.21 8.79
N THR A 49 -23.26 -45.93 9.52
CA THR A 49 -22.43 -45.33 10.59
C THR A 49 -21.20 -44.57 10.08
N SER A 50 -20.82 -44.73 8.81
CA SER A 50 -19.80 -43.91 8.14
C SER A 50 -20.41 -42.87 7.19
N LYS A 51 -21.45 -42.17 7.65
CA LYS A 51 -21.78 -40.84 7.12
C LYS A 51 -21.56 -39.88 8.26
N GLY A 52 -20.36 -39.28 8.29
CA GLY A 52 -20.04 -38.20 9.22
C GLY A 52 -21.23 -37.27 9.34
N SER A 53 -21.75 -37.19 10.56
CA SER A 53 -22.85 -36.36 11.03
C SER A 53 -23.21 -35.22 10.07
N GLY A 54 -24.44 -35.24 9.56
CA GLY A 54 -25.02 -34.18 8.75
C GLY A 54 -25.19 -32.88 9.54
N GLN A 55 -24.10 -32.15 9.73
CA GLN A 55 -24.13 -30.71 9.98
C GLN A 55 -23.47 -30.04 8.79
N GLY A 56 -24.29 -29.31 8.03
CA GLY A 56 -23.87 -28.63 6.81
C GLY A 56 -22.65 -27.77 7.08
N ILE A 57 -21.80 -27.62 6.06
CA ILE A 57 -20.59 -26.79 6.10
C ILE A 57 -20.90 -25.39 6.68
N GLY A 58 -22.12 -24.87 6.44
CA GLY A 58 -22.63 -23.63 7.02
C GLY A 58 -22.76 -23.63 8.55
N GLU A 59 -23.26 -24.70 9.19
CA GLU A 59 -23.38 -24.76 10.65
C GLU A 59 -22.01 -24.86 11.33
N LYS A 60 -21.07 -25.59 10.73
CA LYS A 60 -19.67 -25.62 11.19
C LYS A 60 -19.01 -24.25 11.08
N LEU A 61 -19.26 -23.51 9.99
CA LEU A 61 -18.72 -22.17 9.80
C LEU A 61 -19.29 -21.17 10.83
N VAL A 62 -20.60 -21.20 11.06
CA VAL A 62 -21.28 -20.34 12.05
C VAL A 62 -20.81 -20.68 13.47
N SER A 63 -20.64 -21.96 13.80
CA SER A 63 -20.09 -22.37 15.10
C SER A 63 -18.62 -21.95 15.28
N ALA A 64 -17.81 -22.03 14.23
CA ALA A 64 -16.40 -21.62 14.22
C ALA A 64 -16.20 -20.09 14.18
N LEU A 65 -17.19 -19.34 13.67
CA LEU A 65 -17.22 -17.89 13.82
C LEU A 65 -17.63 -17.46 15.24
N ARG A 66 -18.55 -18.20 15.89
CA ARG A 66 -18.95 -17.96 17.29
C ARG A 66 -17.87 -18.34 18.30
N GLN A 67 -17.15 -19.44 18.07
CA GLN A 67 -15.99 -19.77 18.89
C GLN A 67 -14.85 -18.78 18.61
N ARG A 68 -14.47 -18.03 19.65
CA ARG A 68 -13.39 -17.02 19.65
C ARG A 68 -13.69 -15.70 18.91
N PHE A 69 -14.95 -15.28 18.82
CA PHE A 69 -15.31 -13.96 18.26
C PHE A 69 -14.58 -12.78 18.96
N ARG A 70 -14.32 -12.89 20.28
CA ARG A 70 -13.60 -11.87 21.05
C ARG A 70 -12.16 -11.64 20.55
N LEU A 71 -11.41 -12.71 20.25
CA LEU A 71 -10.05 -12.59 19.72
C LEU A 71 -10.04 -12.01 18.30
N LYS A 72 -11.00 -12.42 17.46
CA LYS A 72 -11.14 -11.89 16.10
C LYS A 72 -11.48 -10.40 16.11
N LEU A 73 -12.38 -9.98 17.00
CA LEU A 73 -12.74 -8.57 17.18
C LEU A 73 -11.57 -7.74 17.70
N ALA A 74 -10.79 -8.27 18.65
CA ALA A 74 -9.59 -7.60 19.14
C ALA A 74 -8.53 -7.40 18.04
N ALA A 75 -8.28 -8.43 17.22
CA ALA A 75 -7.37 -8.33 16.09
C ALA A 75 -7.87 -7.32 15.05
N LEU A 76 -9.16 -7.35 14.71
CA LEU A 76 -9.75 -6.39 13.77
C LEU A 76 -9.68 -4.95 14.29
N ALA A 77 -9.96 -4.73 15.57
CA ALA A 77 -9.85 -3.42 16.21
C ALA A 77 -8.39 -2.94 16.18
N PHE A 78 -7.44 -3.82 16.48
CA PHE A 78 -6.02 -3.48 16.48
C PHE A 78 -5.55 -3.08 15.08
N VAL A 79 -5.87 -3.88 14.06
CA VAL A 79 -5.55 -3.58 12.65
C VAL A 79 -6.23 -2.29 12.22
N SER A 80 -7.49 -2.05 12.61
CA SER A 80 -8.23 -0.83 12.29
C SER A 80 -7.59 0.40 12.91
N ILE A 81 -7.21 0.35 14.19
CA ILE A 81 -6.50 1.44 14.88
C ILE A 81 -5.16 1.70 14.19
N PHE A 82 -4.38 0.65 13.91
CA PHE A 82 -3.10 0.78 13.21
C PHE A 82 -3.28 1.43 11.83
N TRP A 83 -4.28 0.98 11.08
CA TRP A 83 -4.62 1.55 9.78
C TRP A 83 -5.03 3.02 9.91
N LEU A 84 -5.79 3.38 10.93
CA LEU A 84 -6.22 4.76 11.16
C LEU A 84 -5.05 5.67 11.58
N LEU A 85 -4.11 5.15 12.38
CA LEU A 85 -2.87 5.85 12.74
C LEU A 85 -1.97 6.08 11.52
N LEU A 86 -1.83 5.07 10.65
CA LEU A 86 -1.07 5.15 9.40
C LEU A 86 -1.76 6.06 8.36
N ALA A 87 -3.08 5.93 8.18
CA ALA A 87 -3.87 6.67 7.21
C ALA A 87 -4.18 8.10 7.64
N GLY A 88 -4.18 8.39 8.95
CA GLY A 88 -4.40 9.72 9.52
C GLY A 88 -3.37 10.78 9.11
N GLN A 89 -2.28 10.36 8.44
CA GLN A 89 -1.28 11.25 7.82
C GLN A 89 -1.65 11.68 6.39
N GLN A 90 -2.92 11.60 5.97
CA GLN A 90 -3.40 12.32 4.77
C GLN A 90 -3.43 13.84 5.04
N ASN A 91 -2.25 14.40 5.28
CA ASN A 91 -2.04 15.82 5.25
C ASN A 91 -2.37 16.31 3.83
N PHE A 92 -3.18 17.35 3.72
CA PHE A 92 -3.63 17.86 2.44
C PHE A 92 -2.45 18.54 1.75
N GLU A 93 -1.99 17.95 0.65
CA GLU A 93 -0.91 18.51 -0.17
C GLU A 93 -1.48 19.31 -1.33
N VAL A 94 -1.13 20.60 -1.40
CA VAL A 94 -1.54 21.49 -2.48
C VAL A 94 -0.31 21.88 -3.27
N SER A 95 -0.36 21.68 -4.58
CA SER A 95 0.69 22.11 -5.50
C SER A 95 0.27 23.38 -6.22
N LEU A 96 1.02 24.46 -5.99
CA LEU A 96 0.76 25.77 -6.60
C LEU A 96 1.92 26.15 -7.52
N LYS A 97 1.61 26.84 -8.61
CA LYS A 97 2.60 27.53 -9.44
C LYS A 97 2.73 28.96 -8.94
N VAL A 98 3.94 29.37 -8.60
CA VAL A 98 4.23 30.70 -8.05
C VAL A 98 5.27 31.36 -8.95
N PRO A 99 5.05 32.61 -9.40
CA PRO A 99 6.06 33.35 -10.16
C PRO A 99 7.24 33.69 -9.24
N LEU A 100 8.46 33.54 -9.75
CA LEU A 100 9.67 33.88 -9.02
C LEU A 100 10.02 35.36 -9.24
N GLU A 101 9.94 36.16 -8.18
CA GLU A 101 10.37 37.56 -8.19
C GLU A 101 11.90 37.63 -8.03
N LEU A 102 12.56 38.27 -8.99
CA LEU A 102 14.00 38.51 -8.95
C LEU A 102 14.27 39.85 -8.29
N LYS A 103 15.02 39.87 -7.19
CA LYS A 103 15.45 41.09 -6.49
C LYS A 103 16.94 41.34 -6.69
N ASN A 104 17.31 42.62 -6.65
CA ASN A 104 18.70 43.09 -6.68
C ASN A 104 19.50 42.61 -7.90
N VAL A 105 18.93 42.72 -9.10
CA VAL A 105 19.69 42.49 -10.34
C VAL A 105 20.71 43.62 -10.50
N PRO A 106 22.03 43.33 -10.57
CA PRO A 106 23.04 44.37 -10.76
C PRO A 106 22.78 45.15 -12.06
N THR A 107 22.84 46.47 -12.01
CA THR A 107 22.54 47.37 -13.15
C THR A 107 23.47 47.16 -14.35
N GLU A 108 24.63 46.55 -14.11
CA GLU A 108 25.64 46.19 -15.10
C GLU A 108 25.32 44.91 -15.87
N LEU A 109 24.27 44.17 -15.48
CA LEU A 109 23.92 42.87 -16.03
C LEU A 109 22.48 42.85 -16.57
N LYS A 110 22.32 42.34 -17.79
CA LYS A 110 21.03 42.03 -18.40
C LYS A 110 20.75 40.53 -18.26
N LEU A 111 19.61 40.18 -17.67
CA LEU A 111 19.12 38.80 -17.66
C LEU A 111 18.69 38.41 -19.07
N LEU A 112 19.25 37.32 -19.60
CA LEU A 112 18.89 36.77 -20.92
C LEU A 112 17.88 35.64 -20.80
N ASP A 113 18.05 34.76 -19.81
CA ASP A 113 17.22 33.56 -19.63
C ASP A 113 17.27 33.10 -18.16
N PRO A 114 16.15 32.60 -17.59
CA PRO A 114 14.76 32.66 -18.11
C PRO A 114 14.08 34.03 -17.83
N THR A 115 13.21 34.49 -18.74
CA THR A 115 12.51 35.79 -18.63
C THR A 115 11.43 35.83 -17.55
N ASN A 116 10.73 34.71 -17.31
CA ASN A 116 9.72 34.59 -16.25
C ASN A 116 9.78 33.19 -15.60
N PRO A 117 10.73 32.98 -14.66
CA PRO A 117 10.84 31.69 -13.99
C PRO A 117 9.60 31.42 -13.12
N GLU A 118 8.93 30.30 -13.35
CA GLU A 118 7.85 29.79 -12.49
C GLU A 118 8.36 28.64 -11.61
N LEU A 119 7.91 28.60 -10.36
CA LEU A 119 8.20 27.51 -9.43
C LEU A 119 6.92 26.78 -9.07
N ARG A 120 6.98 25.44 -9.11
CA ARG A 120 5.94 24.58 -8.55
C ARG A 120 6.33 24.21 -7.12
N ILE A 121 5.55 24.70 -6.17
CA ILE A 121 5.77 24.46 -4.74
C ILE A 121 4.62 23.58 -4.23
N THR A 122 4.97 22.50 -3.53
CA THR A 122 4.01 21.62 -2.85
C THR A 122 4.02 21.95 -1.37
N LEU A 123 2.87 22.40 -0.89
CA LEU A 123 2.62 22.82 0.48
C LEU A 123 1.75 21.79 1.19
N ARG A 124 2.00 21.60 2.49
CA ARG A 124 1.29 20.66 3.35
C ARG A 124 0.81 21.37 4.60
N GLY A 125 -0.48 21.28 4.88
CA GLY A 125 -1.10 21.90 6.05
C GLY A 125 -2.50 21.34 6.32
N LEU A 126 -3.17 21.90 7.33
CA LEU A 126 -4.58 21.61 7.61
C LEU A 126 -5.43 21.98 6.40
N ARG A 127 -6.49 21.20 6.13
CA ARG A 127 -7.36 21.42 4.97
C ARG A 127 -7.88 22.86 4.88
N LYS A 128 -8.22 23.47 6.03
CA LYS A 128 -8.69 24.86 6.12
C LYS A 128 -7.64 25.85 5.64
N ASP A 129 -6.41 25.73 6.13
CA ASP A 129 -5.29 26.63 5.80
C ASP A 129 -4.81 26.42 4.36
N ALA A 130 -4.79 25.16 3.91
CA ALA A 130 -4.35 24.80 2.57
C ALA A 130 -5.35 25.22 1.47
N SER A 131 -6.65 25.24 1.77
CA SER A 131 -7.67 25.77 0.86
C SER A 131 -7.64 27.29 0.72
N THR A 132 -7.04 28.03 1.66
CA THR A 132 -6.88 29.50 1.56
C THR A 132 -5.62 29.90 0.75
N LEU A 133 -4.75 28.94 0.43
CA LEU A 133 -3.54 29.19 -0.35
C LEU A 133 -3.90 29.41 -1.82
N ASN A 134 -3.53 30.59 -2.34
CA ASN A 134 -3.70 30.97 -3.74
C ASN A 134 -2.34 31.45 -4.29
N PRO A 135 -2.04 31.34 -5.60
CA PRO A 135 -0.77 31.79 -6.18
C PRO A 135 -0.44 33.26 -5.92
N GLY A 136 -1.44 34.12 -5.70
CA GLY A 136 -1.22 35.53 -5.37
C GLY A 136 -0.75 35.80 -3.92
N ASN A 137 -0.97 34.85 -3.01
CA ASN A 137 -0.65 35.00 -1.59
C ASN A 137 0.68 34.34 -1.21
N VAL A 138 1.27 33.54 -2.11
CA VAL A 138 2.58 32.91 -1.92
C VAL A 138 3.56 33.65 -2.82
N ARG A 139 4.65 34.19 -2.25
CA ARG A 139 5.67 34.90 -3.03
C ARG A 139 7.02 34.20 -2.88
N ALA A 140 7.65 33.88 -4.00
CA ALA A 140 9.02 33.38 -4.01
C ALA A 140 9.95 34.52 -4.45
N GLN A 141 10.93 34.88 -3.64
CA GLN A 141 11.89 35.95 -3.90
C GLN A 141 13.31 35.40 -3.98
N LEU A 142 13.99 35.63 -5.10
CA LEU A 142 15.39 35.25 -5.28
C LEU A 142 16.27 36.49 -5.34
N ASP A 143 17.23 36.59 -4.43
CA ASP A 143 18.24 37.65 -4.42
C ASP A 143 19.38 37.31 -5.40
N LEU A 144 19.63 38.23 -6.35
CA LEU A 144 20.67 38.13 -7.37
C LEU A 144 21.87 39.08 -7.13
N THR A 145 22.04 39.63 -5.92
CA THR A 145 23.21 40.47 -5.55
C THR A 145 24.56 39.80 -5.86
N LEU A 146 24.66 38.48 -5.66
CA LEU A 146 25.86 37.70 -5.95
C LEU A 146 25.96 37.22 -7.42
N ALA A 147 25.07 37.70 -8.31
CA ALA A 147 25.09 37.36 -9.72
C ALA A 147 26.30 38.01 -10.41
N LYS A 148 26.99 37.22 -11.24
CA LYS A 148 28.09 37.64 -12.10
C LYS A 148 27.80 37.27 -13.54
N TRP A 149 28.55 37.84 -14.47
CA TRP A 149 28.46 37.56 -15.90
C TRP A 149 28.58 36.05 -16.21
N GLY A 150 27.88 35.59 -17.25
CA GLY A 150 27.91 34.20 -17.70
C GLY A 150 26.74 33.33 -17.22
N ARG A 151 26.94 32.00 -17.21
CA ARG A 151 25.95 31.01 -16.78
C ARG A 151 26.12 30.73 -15.29
N ARG A 152 25.13 31.08 -14.48
CA ARG A 152 25.14 30.81 -13.04
C ARG A 152 23.94 29.98 -12.62
N THR A 153 24.16 29.14 -11.62
CA THR A 153 23.15 28.25 -11.08
C THR A 153 22.81 28.71 -9.67
N PHE A 154 21.53 28.97 -9.40
CA PHE A 154 21.03 29.40 -8.10
C PHE A 154 20.14 28.31 -7.51
N ARG A 155 20.36 28.01 -6.22
CA ARG A 155 19.56 27.03 -5.48
C ARG A 155 18.45 27.77 -4.74
N ILE A 156 17.22 27.31 -4.92
CA ILE A 156 16.06 27.88 -4.23
C ILE A 156 15.92 27.17 -2.88
N THR A 157 15.90 27.96 -1.83
CA THR A 157 15.78 27.49 -0.44
C THR A 157 14.44 27.92 0.14
N ARG A 158 14.03 27.30 1.25
CA ARG A 158 12.75 27.58 1.89
C ARG A 158 12.66 29.02 2.41
N ASP A 159 13.77 29.58 2.86
CA ASP A 159 13.89 30.95 3.38
C ASP A 159 13.60 32.02 2.33
N GLN A 160 13.64 31.66 1.05
CA GLN A 160 13.33 32.53 -0.09
C GLN A 160 11.84 32.52 -0.44
N ILE A 161 11.02 31.71 0.24
CA ILE A 161 9.58 31.57 -0.02
C ILE A 161 8.81 32.19 1.15
N ILE A 162 8.11 33.27 0.87
CA ILE A 162 7.26 33.98 1.82
C ILE A 162 5.86 33.35 1.75
N LEU A 163 5.45 32.75 2.86
CA LEU A 163 4.12 32.17 3.04
C LEU A 163 3.23 33.14 3.82
N PRO A 164 1.92 33.16 3.56
CA PRO A 164 0.98 34.01 4.29
C PRO A 164 0.72 33.51 5.73
N THR A 165 1.02 32.24 6.02
CA THR A 165 0.75 31.60 7.31
C THR A 165 1.90 30.66 7.70
N ASP A 166 2.38 30.74 8.93
CA ASP A 166 3.47 29.89 9.46
C ASP A 166 3.04 28.44 9.73
N ARG A 167 1.75 28.16 9.73
CA ARG A 167 1.16 26.82 10.00
C ARG A 167 1.28 25.85 8.82
N ILE A 168 1.90 26.27 7.73
CA ILE A 168 1.99 25.51 6.48
C ILE A 168 3.45 25.16 6.21
N SER A 169 3.68 23.88 5.90
CA SER A 169 5.01 23.35 5.64
C SER A 169 5.26 23.18 4.14
N ILE A 170 6.48 23.50 3.70
CA ILE A 170 6.90 23.23 2.32
C ILE A 170 7.43 21.81 2.25
N VAL A 171 6.80 20.96 1.45
CA VAL A 171 7.22 19.56 1.25
C VAL A 171 8.17 19.45 0.06
N LYS A 172 7.88 20.20 -1.02
CA LYS A 172 8.62 20.06 -2.27
C LYS A 172 8.70 21.37 -3.03
N ILE A 173 9.86 21.63 -3.62
CA ILE A 173 10.10 22.77 -4.51
C ILE A 173 10.62 22.20 -5.83
N LYS A 174 9.99 22.57 -6.95
CA LYS A 174 10.41 22.18 -8.30
C LYS A 174 10.38 23.38 -9.25
N PRO A 175 11.47 23.64 -9.99
CA PRO A 175 12.83 23.12 -9.78
C PRO A 175 13.46 23.67 -8.49
N SER A 176 14.30 22.87 -7.82
CA SER A 176 15.09 23.33 -6.66
C SER A 176 16.33 24.13 -7.06
N VAL A 177 16.67 24.10 -8.35
CA VAL A 177 17.86 24.71 -8.92
C VAL A 177 17.50 25.35 -10.25
N LEU A 178 17.78 26.63 -10.41
CA LEU A 178 17.57 27.38 -11.64
C LEU A 178 18.91 27.82 -12.25
N LYS A 179 19.01 27.71 -13.57
CA LYS A 179 20.15 28.20 -14.34
C LYS A 179 19.78 29.53 -14.96
N PHE A 180 20.54 30.57 -14.65
CA PHE A 180 20.37 31.91 -15.16
C PHE A 180 21.55 32.27 -16.07
N LYS A 181 21.27 32.99 -17.16
CA LYS A 181 22.28 33.51 -18.07
C LYS A 181 22.26 35.03 -18.03
N PHE A 182 23.39 35.63 -17.67
CA PHE A 182 23.55 37.08 -17.59
C PHE A 182 24.51 37.57 -18.67
N LYS A 183 24.18 38.69 -19.30
CA LYS A 183 25.05 39.43 -20.23
C LYS A 183 25.47 40.74 -19.60
N GLU A 184 26.71 41.14 -19.81
CA GLU A 184 27.18 42.47 -19.43
C GLU A 184 26.49 43.55 -20.29
N LEU A 185 25.98 44.60 -19.64
CA LEU A 185 25.37 45.74 -20.31
C LEU A 185 26.43 46.72 -20.84
N ARG A 186 27.65 46.68 -20.29
CA ARG A 186 28.79 47.53 -20.66
C ARG A 186 29.96 46.75 -21.27
N SER A 187 29.75 45.99 -22.35
CA SER A 187 30.83 45.75 -23.31
C SER A 187 30.30 45.16 -24.63
N SER A 188 30.09 46.05 -25.61
CA SER A 188 30.24 45.68 -27.01
C SER A 188 31.15 46.71 -27.65
N PRO A 189 32.49 46.54 -27.61
CA PRO A 189 33.30 47.23 -28.59
C PRO A 189 33.00 46.56 -29.94
N ALA A 190 32.63 47.39 -30.91
CA ALA A 190 32.47 47.00 -32.29
C ALA A 190 33.69 46.18 -32.73
N LYS A 191 33.46 44.99 -33.29
CA LYS A 191 34.47 44.26 -34.04
C LYS A 191 34.66 44.96 -35.39
N GLY A 192 35.29 46.13 -35.37
CA GLY A 192 35.89 46.78 -36.52
C GLY A 192 37.36 46.37 -36.60
N LYS A 193 37.67 45.37 -37.42
CA LYS A 193 39.02 45.18 -37.96
C LYS A 193 38.92 45.21 -39.48
N THR A 194 39.03 46.42 -40.00
CA THR A 194 39.45 46.75 -41.36
C THR A 194 40.88 47.28 -41.28
N GLY A 195 41.76 46.84 -42.17
CA GLY A 195 43.12 47.37 -42.42
C GLY A 195 44.21 46.64 -41.63
N ARG A 196 45.24 46.05 -42.22
CA ARG A 196 45.89 46.24 -43.53
C ARG A 196 46.27 44.89 -44.14
#